data_AF-A0A132HWM1-F1
#
_entry.id   AF-A0A132HWM1-F1
#
_cell.length_a   1.000
_cell.length_b   1.000
_cell.length_c   1.000
_cell.angle_alpha   90.00
_cell.angle_beta   90.00
_cell.angle_gamma   90.00
#
_symmetry.space_group_name_H-M   'P 1'
#
loop_
_entity.id
_entity.type
_entity.pdbx_description
1 polymer ?
#
loop_
_entity_poly.entity_id
_entity_poly.type
_entity_poly.pdbx_seq_one_letter_code
_entity_poly.pdbx_strand_id
1 'polypeptide(L)'
;MRRYSIALLSLTLVMTVASLLPMWFAPTSYHAFMPLTVLYFTAVTGLQHYCSLRSARKDPRTFIKIFLALTVGTLFLHLAVLTAYMFSHLHTALAAKHFLITFCICYIVYLVFETTALVLLVRKNNK
;
A
#
# COMPACT_ATOMS: atom_id res chain seq x y z
N MET A 1 11.20 -0.57 -14.98
CA MET A 1 9.88 0.12 -15.01
C MET A 1 8.78 -0.83 -15.47
N ARG A 2 8.73 -1.26 -16.74
CA ARG A 2 7.62 -2.10 -17.27
C ARG A 2 7.27 -3.34 -16.42
N ARG A 3 8.26 -4.13 -15.97
CA ARG A 3 8.02 -5.32 -15.12
C ARG A 3 7.40 -4.99 -13.75
N TYR A 4 7.86 -3.91 -13.10
CA TYR A 4 7.32 -3.49 -11.80
C TYR A 4 5.90 -2.96 -11.94
N SER A 5 5.66 -2.10 -12.93
CA SER A 5 4.32 -1.57 -13.20
C SER A 5 3.33 -2.68 -13.51
N ILE A 6 3.73 -3.70 -14.30
CA ILE A 6 2.90 -4.89 -14.55
C ILE A 6 2.64 -5.66 -13.25
N ALA A 7 3.66 -5.86 -12.41
CA ALA A 7 3.50 -6.57 -11.14
C ALA A 7 2.57 -5.81 -10.17
N LEU A 8 2.74 -4.49 -10.04
CA LEU A 8 1.89 -3.63 -9.22
C LEU A 8 0.44 -3.63 -9.74
N LEU A 9 0.24 -3.52 -11.05
CA LEU A 9 -1.09 -3.58 -11.67
C LEU A 9 -1.73 -4.96 -11.47
N SER A 10 -0.97 -6.05 -11.60
CA SER A 10 -1.47 -7.40 -11.35
C SER A 10 -1.85 -7.60 -9.88
N LEU A 11 -1.04 -7.09 -8.93
CA LEU A 11 -1.34 -7.14 -7.51
C LEU A 11 -2.58 -6.30 -7.19
N THR A 12 -2.68 -5.10 -7.75
CA THR A 12 -3.84 -4.21 -7.60
C THR A 12 -5.10 -4.87 -8.14
N LEU A 13 -5.02 -5.53 -9.30
CA LEU A 13 -6.14 -6.26 -9.89
C LEU A 13 -6.59 -7.40 -8.97
N VAL A 14 -5.65 -8.21 -8.47
CA VAL A 14 -5.94 -9.32 -7.55
C VAL A 14 -6.57 -8.79 -6.25
N MET A 15 -6.01 -7.74 -5.66
CA MET A 15 -6.54 -7.14 -4.43
C MET A 15 -7.91 -6.49 -4.64
N THR A 16 -8.16 -5.90 -5.82
CA THR A 16 -9.47 -5.33 -6.17
C THR A 16 -10.50 -6.43 -6.37
N VAL A 17 -10.18 -7.51 -7.08
CA VAL A 17 -11.09 -8.65 -7.22
C VAL A 17 -11.36 -9.28 -5.85
N ALA A 18 -10.33 -9.45 -5.03
CA ALA A 18 -10.46 -9.99 -3.67
C ALA A 18 -11.32 -9.09 -2.76
N SER A 19 -11.26 -7.76 -2.92
CA SER A 19 -12.09 -6.83 -2.14
C SER A 19 -13.54 -6.77 -2.58
N LEU A 20 -13.86 -7.25 -3.79
CA LEU A 20 -15.23 -7.36 -4.31
C LEU A 20 -15.91 -8.68 -3.90
N LEU A 21 -15.16 -9.75 -3.61
CA LEU A 21 -15.72 -11.04 -3.17
C LEU A 21 -16.66 -10.91 -1.95
N PRO A 22 -16.34 -10.11 -0.90
CA PRO A 22 -17.22 -9.94 0.25
C PRO A 22 -18.57 -9.31 -0.09
N MET A 23 -18.69 -8.55 -1.19
CA MET A 23 -19.98 -7.95 -1.60
C MET A 23 -21.05 -9.00 -1.90
N TRP A 24 -20.64 -10.23 -2.21
CA TRP A 24 -21.56 -11.32 -2.54
C TRP A 24 -21.98 -12.15 -1.31
N PHE A 25 -21.22 -12.09 -0.21
CA PHE A 25 -21.37 -13.02 0.92
C PHE A 25 -21.51 -12.36 2.29
N ALA A 26 -21.18 -11.07 2.43
CA ALA A 26 -21.15 -10.39 3.72
C ALA A 26 -22.11 -9.17 3.77
N PRO A 27 -22.41 -8.62 4.95
CA PRO A 27 -23.24 -7.42 5.10
C PRO A 27 -22.52 -6.16 4.60
N THR A 28 -23.26 -5.20 4.06
CA THR A 28 -22.75 -3.94 3.45
C THR A 28 -21.75 -3.15 4.30
N SER A 29 -21.80 -3.31 5.62
CA SER A 29 -20.84 -2.75 6.58
C SER A 29 -19.39 -3.20 6.37
N TYR A 30 -19.16 -4.33 5.68
CA TYR A 30 -17.83 -4.88 5.44
C TYR A 30 -17.14 -4.34 4.18
N HIS A 31 -17.87 -4.03 3.10
CA HIS A 31 -17.26 -3.80 1.78
C HIS A 31 -17.28 -2.34 1.32
N ALA A 32 -17.99 -1.45 2.02
CA ALA A 32 -18.14 -0.06 1.59
C ALA A 32 -16.81 0.67 1.39
N PHE A 33 -15.79 0.35 2.20
CA PHE A 33 -14.48 1.03 2.17
C PHE A 33 -13.35 0.22 1.54
N MET A 34 -13.53 -1.09 1.31
CA MET A 34 -12.43 -1.95 0.85
C MET A 34 -11.85 -1.54 -0.52
N PRO A 35 -12.65 -1.17 -1.54
CA PRO A 35 -12.10 -0.74 -2.83
C PRO A 35 -11.27 0.54 -2.71
N LEU A 36 -11.72 1.48 -1.86
CA LEU A 36 -11.01 2.74 -1.62
C LEU A 36 -9.69 2.49 -0.90
N THR A 37 -9.65 1.56 0.06
CA THR A 37 -8.42 1.16 0.75
C THR A 37 -7.41 0.55 -0.24
N VAL A 38 -7.84 -0.35 -1.12
CA VAL A 38 -6.95 -0.94 -2.14
C VAL A 38 -6.39 0.15 -3.04
N LEU A 39 -7.24 1.06 -3.54
CA LEU A 39 -6.82 2.16 -4.40
C LEU A 39 -5.84 3.11 -3.70
N TYR A 40 -6.07 3.41 -2.42
CA TYR A 40 -5.15 4.17 -1.59
C TYR A 40 -3.76 3.51 -1.52
N PHE A 41 -3.69 2.22 -1.20
CA PHE A 41 -2.41 1.51 -1.12
C PHE A 41 -1.71 1.45 -2.48
N THR A 42 -2.44 1.19 -3.56
CA THR A 42 -1.89 1.23 -4.92
C THR A 42 -1.27 2.59 -5.23
N ALA A 43 -1.96 3.69 -4.90
CA ALA A 43 -1.50 5.04 -5.17
C ALA A 43 -0.23 5.36 -4.35
N VAL A 44 -0.23 5.05 -3.06
CA VAL A 44 0.91 5.28 -2.16
C VAL A 44 2.13 4.46 -2.62
N THR A 45 1.97 3.16 -2.86
CA THR A 45 3.06 2.29 -3.31
C THR A 45 3.58 2.69 -4.70
N GLY A 46 2.69 3.08 -5.61
CA GLY A 46 3.07 3.59 -6.93
C GLY A 46 3.90 4.88 -6.84
N LEU A 47 3.47 5.83 -6.00
CA LEU A 47 4.19 7.08 -5.75
C LEU A 47 5.57 6.82 -5.12
N GLN A 48 5.63 5.94 -4.11
CA GLN A 48 6.86 5.57 -3.42
C GLN A 48 7.86 4.98 -4.40
N HIS A 49 7.44 4.02 -5.24
CA HIS A 49 8.31 3.44 -6.25
C HIS A 49 8.79 4.45 -7.30
N TYR A 50 7.92 5.34 -7.76
CA TYR A 50 8.28 6.40 -8.70
C TYR A 50 9.37 7.32 -8.11
N CYS A 51 9.19 7.74 -6.86
CA CYS A 51 10.17 8.57 -6.16
C CYS A 51 11.50 7.83 -5.94
N SER A 52 11.45 6.55 -5.55
CA SER A 52 12.64 5.70 -5.38
C SER A 52 13.40 5.47 -6.70
N LEU A 53 12.70 5.29 -7.82
CA LEU A 53 13.34 5.19 -9.14
C LEU A 53 14.05 6.48 -9.54
N ARG A 54 13.44 7.63 -9.26
CA ARG A 54 14.01 8.95 -9.58
C ARG A 54 15.28 9.22 -8.76
N SER A 55 15.31 8.79 -7.50
CA SER A 55 16.48 8.94 -6.62
C SER A 55 17.60 7.96 -6.94
N ALA A 56 17.28 6.74 -7.40
CA ALA A 56 18.26 5.72 -7.76
C ALA A 56 19.20 6.13 -8.90
N ARG A 57 18.82 7.11 -9.74
CA ARG A 57 19.65 7.60 -10.86
C ARG A 57 20.78 8.53 -10.46
N LYS A 58 20.76 9.11 -9.25
CA LYS A 58 21.74 10.12 -8.84
C LYS A 58 22.94 9.51 -8.08
N ASP A 59 22.68 8.74 -7.03
CA ASP A 59 23.71 8.12 -6.18
C ASP A 59 23.05 7.07 -5.24
N PRO A 60 23.64 5.86 -5.04
CA PRO A 60 23.13 4.87 -4.08
C PRO A 60 22.97 5.37 -2.64
N ARG A 61 23.83 6.27 -2.15
CA ARG A 61 23.67 6.86 -0.80
C ARG A 61 22.44 7.76 -0.70
N THR A 62 22.17 8.50 -1.78
CA THR A 62 20.99 9.39 -1.89
C THR A 62 19.71 8.57 -2.02
N PHE A 63 19.77 7.44 -2.73
CA PHE A 63 18.67 6.49 -2.83
C PHE A 63 18.22 5.97 -1.46
N ILE A 64 19.15 5.49 -0.63
CA ILE A 64 18.83 4.94 0.71
C ILE A 64 18.17 6.00 1.58
N LYS A 65 18.71 7.22 1.61
CA LYS A 65 18.15 8.34 2.40
C LYS A 65 16.71 8.68 1.97
N ILE A 66 16.47 8.80 0.66
CA ILE A 66 15.15 9.12 0.12
C ILE A 66 14.18 7.98 0.33
N PHE A 67 14.61 6.73 0.14
CA PHE A 67 13.79 5.55 0.41
C PHE A 67 13.34 5.51 1.87
N LEU A 68 14.28 5.66 2.81
CA LEU A 68 13.96 5.67 4.24
C LEU A 68 12.99 6.82 4.60
N ALA A 69 13.23 8.02 4.08
CA ALA A 69 12.34 9.15 4.30
C ALA A 69 10.92 8.92 3.77
N LEU A 70 10.79 8.29 2.60
CA LEU A 70 9.49 7.92 2.02
C LEU A 70 8.80 6.82 2.82
N THR A 71 9.52 5.79 3.27
CA THR A 71 8.95 4.73 4.09
C THR A 71 8.46 5.26 5.44
N VAL A 72 9.23 6.14 6.09
CA VAL A 72 8.81 6.77 7.34
C VAL A 72 7.62 7.70 7.09
N GLY A 73 7.69 8.56 6.06
CA GLY A 73 6.60 9.48 5.72
C GLY A 73 5.31 8.75 5.37
N THR A 74 5.39 7.65 4.63
CA THR A 74 4.23 6.81 4.34
C THR A 74 3.72 6.10 5.58
N LEU A 75 4.57 5.60 6.48
CA LEU A 75 4.11 5.05 7.76
C LEU A 75 3.29 6.06 8.57
N PHE A 76 3.74 7.31 8.66
CA PHE A 76 2.94 8.38 9.28
C PHE A 76 1.65 8.68 8.51
N LEU A 77 1.67 8.63 7.18
CA LEU A 77 0.47 8.78 6.36
C LEU A 77 -0.55 7.66 6.63
N HIS A 78 -0.10 6.40 6.72
CA HIS A 78 -0.96 5.28 7.06
C HIS A 78 -1.57 5.45 8.46
N LEU A 79 -0.76 5.89 9.42
CA LEU A 79 -1.21 6.14 10.79
C LEU A 79 -2.25 7.27 10.83
N ALA A 80 -2.03 8.36 10.09
CA ALA A 80 -2.97 9.48 10.00
C ALA A 80 -4.29 9.09 9.34
N VAL A 81 -4.26 8.29 8.28
CA VAL A 81 -5.47 7.78 7.63
C VAL A 81 -6.23 6.85 8.58
N LEU A 82 -5.53 5.98 9.29
CA LEU A 82 -6.12 5.07 10.25
C LEU A 82 -6.78 5.83 11.40
N THR A 83 -6.09 6.79 12.01
CA THR A 83 -6.65 7.60 13.11
C THR A 83 -7.82 8.45 12.63
N ALA A 84 -7.71 9.13 11.49
CA ALA A 84 -8.80 9.91 10.93
C ALA A 84 -10.07 9.07 10.74
N TYR A 85 -9.94 7.86 10.18
CA TYR A 85 -11.07 6.97 10.01
C TYR A 85 -11.70 6.53 11.35
N MET A 86 -10.85 6.16 12.32
CA MET A 86 -11.30 5.76 13.66
C MET A 86 -12.05 6.89 14.38
N PHE A 87 -11.57 8.13 14.28
CA PHE A 87 -12.24 9.30 14.87
C PHE A 87 -13.58 9.61 14.20
N SER A 88 -13.70 9.46 12.88
CA SER A 88 -14.97 9.69 12.17
C SER A 88 -16.03 8.62 12.44
N HIS A 89 -15.64 7.42 12.89
CA HIS A 89 -16.54 6.28 13.10
C HIS A 89 -16.53 5.76 14.55
N LEU A 90 -16.28 6.64 15.52
CA LEU A 90 -16.26 6.32 16.97
C LEU A 90 -17.55 5.60 17.42
N HIS A 91 -18.69 5.90 16.80
CA HIS A 91 -19.99 5.30 17.14
C HIS A 91 -20.23 3.94 16.48
N THR A 92 -19.42 3.53 15.51
CA THR A 92 -19.63 2.32 14.69
C THR A 92 -18.50 1.31 14.91
N ALA A 93 -18.43 0.75 16.13
CA ALA A 93 -17.36 -0.15 16.56
C ALA A 93 -17.18 -1.39 15.65
N LEU A 94 -18.25 -1.89 15.02
CA LEU A 94 -18.13 -2.99 14.04
C LEU A 94 -17.43 -2.54 12.76
N ALA A 95 -17.87 -1.44 12.12
CA ALA A 95 -17.29 -0.97 10.86
C ALA A 95 -15.81 -0.60 11.01
N ALA A 96 -15.46 0.04 12.14
CA ALA A 96 -14.09 0.36 12.53
C ALA A 96 -13.17 -0.88 12.58
N LYS A 97 -13.65 -1.99 13.16
CA LYS A 97 -12.89 -3.25 13.23
C LYS A 97 -12.62 -3.85 11.85
N HIS A 98 -13.63 -3.89 10.98
CA HIS A 98 -13.48 -4.45 9.63
C HIS A 98 -12.54 -3.61 8.76
N PHE A 99 -12.65 -2.28 8.87
CA PHE A 99 -11.72 -1.38 8.21
C PHE A 99 -10.28 -1.62 8.70
N LEU A 100 -10.05 -1.67 10.01
CA LEU A 100 -8.73 -1.91 10.59
C LEU A 100 -8.10 -3.21 10.08
N ILE A 101 -8.87 -4.32 10.09
CA ILE A 101 -8.40 -5.61 9.61
C ILE A 101 -8.04 -5.54 8.11
N THR A 102 -8.93 -4.96 7.30
CA THR A 102 -8.69 -4.79 5.86
C THR A 102 -7.46 -3.94 5.59
N PHE A 103 -7.32 -2.84 6.32
CA PHE A 103 -6.19 -1.92 6.21
C PHE A 103 -4.88 -2.60 6.58
N CYS A 104 -4.86 -3.37 7.67
CA CYS A 104 -3.69 -4.18 8.07
C CYS A 104 -3.32 -5.22 7.02
N ILE A 105 -4.30 -5.94 6.45
CA ILE A 105 -4.03 -6.93 5.39
C ILE A 105 -3.42 -6.23 4.17
N CYS A 106 -4.03 -5.14 3.71
CA CYS A 106 -3.49 -4.37 2.58
C CYS A 106 -2.08 -3.86 2.90
N TYR A 107 -1.85 -3.30 4.08
CA TYR A 107 -0.54 -2.84 4.52
C TYR A 107 0.52 -3.94 4.43
N ILE A 108 0.25 -5.13 4.97
CA ILE A 108 1.20 -6.25 4.92
C ILE A 108 1.49 -6.67 3.48
N VAL A 109 0.44 -6.84 2.66
CA VAL A 109 0.59 -7.29 1.26
C VAL A 109 1.43 -6.29 0.46
N TYR A 110 1.12 -4.99 0.55
CA TYR A 110 1.84 -3.96 -0.19
C TYR A 110 3.25 -3.74 0.37
N LEU A 111 3.48 -3.88 1.68
CA LEU A 111 4.80 -3.82 2.28
C LEU A 111 5.70 -4.97 1.80
N VAL A 112 5.18 -6.21 1.77
CA VAL A 112 5.92 -7.36 1.24
C VAL A 112 6.25 -7.16 -0.24
N PHE A 113 5.28 -6.67 -1.03
CA PHE A 113 5.52 -6.35 -2.43
C PHE A 113 6.61 -5.29 -2.61
N GLU A 114 6.56 -4.22 -1.82
CA GLU A 114 7.53 -3.12 -1.93
C GLU A 114 8.95 -3.57 -1.54
N THR A 115 9.08 -4.25 -0.40
CA THR A 115 10.37 -4.75 0.10
C THR A 115 10.99 -5.78 -0.85
N THR A 116 10.19 -6.71 -1.39
CA THR A 116 10.68 -7.69 -2.38
C THR A 116 11.14 -7.01 -3.67
N ALA A 117 10.39 -6.03 -4.17
CA ALA A 117 10.78 -5.26 -5.34
C ALA A 117 12.07 -4.45 -5.12
N LEU A 118 12.25 -3.89 -3.93
CA LEU A 118 13.46 -3.18 -3.54
C LEU A 118 14.68 -4.10 -3.55
N VAL A 119 14.57 -5.27 -2.92
CA VAL A 119 15.66 -6.27 -2.88
C VAL A 119 16.05 -6.70 -4.30
N LEU A 120 15.08 -6.91 -5.19
CA LEU A 120 15.33 -7.22 -6.59
C LEU A 120 16.03 -6.07 -7.34
N LEU A 121 15.67 -4.82 -7.04
CA LEU A 121 16.31 -3.64 -7.63
C LEU A 121 17.78 -3.52 -7.19
N VAL A 122 18.05 -3.66 -5.89
CA VAL A 122 19.42 -3.57 -5.34
C VAL A 122 20.29 -4.70 -5.89
N ARG A 123 19.79 -5.94 -5.93
CA ARG A 123 20.52 -7.08 -6.52
C ARG A 123 20.86 -6.88 -7.99
N LYS A 124 19.99 -6.18 -8.74
CA LYS A 124 20.23 -5.89 -10.16
C LYS A 124 21.31 -4.81 -10.36
N ASN A 125 21.37 -3.81 -9.48
CA ASN A 125 22.34 -2.72 -9.61
C ASN A 125 23.75 -3.09 -9.09
N ASN A 126 23.88 -4.12 -8.25
CA ASN A 126 25.17 -4.64 -7.76
C ASN A 126 25.80 -5.72 -8.67
N LYS A 127 25.19 -6.00 -9.83
CA LYS A 127 25.75 -6.85 -10.89
C LYS A 127 26.14 -6.00 -12.08
#